data_AF-A0A383CZT2-F1
#
_entry.id   AF-A0A383CZT2-F1
#
_cell.length_a   1.000
_cell.length_b   1.000
_cell.length_c   1.000
_cell.angle_alpha   90.00
_cell.angle_beta   90.00
_cell.angle_gamma   90.00
#
_symmetry.space_group_name_H-M   'P 1'
#
loop_
_entity.id
_entity.type
_entity.pdbx_description
1 polymer ?
#
loop_
_entity_poly.entity_id
_entity_poly.type
_entity_poly.pdbx_seq_one_letter_code
_entity_poly.pdbx_strand_id
1 'polypeptide(L)'
;RILLVLGMDDEPQNILNIQFYDPEDNLINMTYDDENNSGNPNRLWFEKENDYYYIKFNADTEIARFQFTIPDVSNISLMTDQYFAIDEFNYTDNYDDDKSECEKGSALGGYGGIYEPAGGISPNLLLEFDTPGEINSVYSVNHSIFTGLSNSNGLLVTNINENGSIIYQENLAQGYSVNDVFVNDNLIGLAVGHDGALIYDWDGNTSFILKGRLETSYANAIKINDNVIYIATEDGIE
;
A
#
# COMPACT_ATOMS: atom_id res chain seq x y z
N ARG A 1 -22.20 -4.21 9.56
CA ARG A 1 -21.26 -3.15 9.12
C ARG A 1 -20.89 -2.28 10.32
N ILE A 2 -19.70 -1.68 10.37
CA ILE A 2 -19.29 -0.74 11.44
C ILE A 2 -19.65 0.68 11.00
N LEU A 3 -20.27 1.45 11.90
CA LEU A 3 -20.62 2.86 11.70
C LEU A 3 -19.53 3.79 12.26
N LEU A 4 -19.13 3.57 13.52
CA LEU A 4 -18.13 4.36 14.24
C LEU A 4 -17.34 3.48 15.20
N VAL A 5 -16.09 3.87 15.49
CA VAL A 5 -15.27 3.33 16.58
C VAL A 5 -14.98 4.46 17.55
N LEU A 6 -15.31 4.24 18.82
CA LEU A 6 -15.29 5.25 19.86
C LEU A 6 -14.45 4.78 21.05
N GLY A 7 -13.62 5.67 21.57
CA GLY A 7 -13.15 5.61 22.96
C GLY A 7 -14.13 6.37 23.84
N MET A 8 -14.66 5.69 24.86
CA MET A 8 -15.61 6.26 25.81
C MET A 8 -15.18 5.93 27.24
N ASP A 9 -15.46 6.85 28.17
CA ASP A 9 -15.17 6.68 29.59
C ASP A 9 -16.11 5.72 30.30
N ASP A 10 -17.34 5.59 29.81
CA ASP A 10 -18.36 4.68 30.33
C ASP A 10 -19.04 3.87 29.22
N GLU A 11 -19.62 2.73 29.59
CA GLU A 11 -20.37 1.86 28.68
C GLU A 11 -21.83 2.34 28.57
N PRO A 12 -22.26 2.86 27.40
CA PRO A 12 -23.61 3.37 27.24
C PRO A 12 -24.64 2.23 27.24
N GLN A 13 -25.77 2.47 27.91
CA GLN A 13 -26.84 1.47 28.03
C GLN A 13 -27.77 1.44 26.81
N ASN A 14 -27.81 2.52 26.02
CA ASN A 14 -28.68 2.65 24.85
C ASN A 14 -28.21 3.74 23.89
N ILE A 15 -28.86 3.84 22.73
CA ILE A 15 -28.74 4.95 21.79
C ILE A 15 -30.11 5.61 21.62
N LEU A 16 -30.15 6.94 21.72
CA LEU A 16 -31.37 7.76 21.64
C LEU A 16 -31.38 8.65 20.40
N ASN A 17 -32.54 9.22 20.07
CA ASN A 17 -32.72 10.18 18.97
C ASN A 17 -32.15 9.71 17.62
N ILE A 18 -32.30 8.41 17.34
CA ILE A 18 -31.76 7.76 16.15
C ILE A 18 -32.46 8.32 14.91
N GLN A 19 -31.70 8.94 14.03
CA GLN A 19 -32.18 9.45 12.74
C GLN A 19 -31.15 9.13 11.67
N PHE A 20 -31.55 8.32 10.71
CA PHE A 20 -30.75 7.93 9.55
C PHE A 20 -31.50 8.35 8.30
N TYR A 21 -30.77 8.78 7.29
CA TYR A 21 -31.33 9.30 6.05
C TYR A 21 -30.67 8.61 4.86
N ASP A 22 -31.47 8.27 3.86
CA ASP A 22 -31.00 7.79 2.57
C ASP A 22 -30.43 8.95 1.71
N PRO A 23 -29.81 8.67 0.54
CA PRO A 23 -29.30 9.70 -0.35
C PRO A 23 -30.34 10.72 -0.84
N GLU A 24 -31.62 10.35 -0.83
CA GLU A 24 -32.75 11.21 -1.17
C GLU A 24 -33.31 11.99 0.04
N ASP A 25 -32.65 11.91 1.21
CA ASP A 25 -33.02 12.54 2.48
C ASP A 25 -34.32 12.02 3.11
N ASN A 26 -34.73 10.78 2.78
CA ASN A 26 -35.83 10.09 3.47
C ASN A 26 -35.36 9.44 4.75
N LEU A 27 -36.19 9.50 5.79
CA LEU A 27 -35.89 8.89 7.09
C LEU A 27 -35.93 7.36 7.02
N ILE A 28 -34.83 6.73 7.44
CA ILE A 28 -34.67 5.29 7.63
C ILE A 28 -35.01 4.96 9.09
N ASN A 29 -35.98 4.08 9.30
CA ASN A 29 -36.44 3.68 10.63
C ASN A 29 -35.49 2.67 11.28
N MET A 30 -34.40 3.18 11.86
CA MET A 30 -33.41 2.39 12.59
C MET A 30 -33.82 2.21 14.05
N THR A 31 -33.57 1.01 14.60
CA THR A 31 -33.84 0.69 16.01
C THR A 31 -32.56 0.26 16.71
N TYR A 32 -32.35 0.69 17.97
CA TYR A 32 -31.27 0.17 18.80
C TYR A 32 -31.55 -1.29 19.20
N ASP A 33 -30.58 -2.17 18.99
CA ASP A 33 -30.64 -3.61 19.32
C ASP A 33 -29.61 -3.90 20.41
N ASP A 34 -30.02 -4.44 21.55
CA ASP A 34 -29.14 -4.85 22.64
C ASP A 34 -28.69 -6.32 22.53
N GLU A 35 -29.23 -7.08 21.56
CA GLU A 35 -28.97 -8.51 21.39
C GLU A 35 -27.95 -8.84 20.28
N ASN A 36 -27.14 -7.87 19.83
CA ASN A 36 -26.07 -8.06 18.83
C ASN A 36 -26.52 -8.85 17.60
N ASN A 37 -27.37 -8.21 16.79
CA ASN A 37 -27.76 -8.68 15.46
C ASN A 37 -28.73 -9.87 15.47
N SER A 38 -29.97 -9.61 15.87
CA SER A 38 -31.13 -10.51 15.72
C SER A 38 -31.47 -10.91 14.25
N GLY A 39 -30.60 -10.57 13.29
CA GLY A 39 -30.80 -10.81 11.85
C GLY A 39 -31.80 -9.87 11.20
N ASN A 40 -32.36 -8.92 11.96
CA ASN A 40 -33.35 -7.98 11.46
C ASN A 40 -32.67 -6.79 10.75
N PRO A 41 -33.24 -6.31 9.62
CA PRO A 41 -32.74 -5.10 8.97
C PRO A 41 -33.04 -3.86 9.83
N ASN A 42 -32.31 -2.79 9.57
CA ASN A 42 -32.45 -1.48 10.20
C ASN A 42 -32.24 -1.52 11.73
N ARG A 43 -31.07 -2.02 12.11
CA ARG A 43 -30.62 -2.14 13.51
C ARG A 43 -29.28 -1.47 13.73
N LEU A 44 -29.06 -0.98 14.94
CA LEU A 44 -27.84 -0.33 15.41
C LEU A 44 -27.54 -0.85 16.82
N TRP A 45 -26.29 -1.22 17.12
CA TRP A 45 -25.92 -1.76 18.43
C TRP A 45 -24.49 -1.39 18.81
N PHE A 46 -24.18 -1.53 20.10
CA PHE A 46 -22.81 -1.43 20.61
C PHE A 46 -22.17 -2.81 20.69
N GLU A 47 -20.91 -2.89 20.29
CA GLU A 47 -20.06 -4.05 20.54
C GLU A 47 -18.77 -3.55 21.17
N LYS A 48 -18.41 -4.11 22.33
CA LYS A 48 -17.17 -3.76 23.01
C LYS A 48 -16.10 -4.77 22.67
N GLU A 49 -14.96 -4.28 22.22
CA GLU A 49 -13.76 -5.10 22.00
C GLU A 49 -12.55 -4.37 22.55
N ASN A 50 -11.86 -5.00 23.51
CA ASN A 50 -10.79 -4.39 24.31
C ASN A 50 -11.26 -3.08 24.99
N ASP A 51 -10.56 -1.98 24.73
CA ASP A 51 -10.83 -0.65 25.31
C ASP A 51 -11.71 0.24 24.40
N TYR A 52 -12.28 -0.32 23.34
CA TYR A 52 -13.05 0.43 22.34
C TYR A 52 -14.48 -0.07 22.22
N TYR A 53 -15.34 0.85 21.79
CA TYR A 53 -16.74 0.58 21.49
C TYR A 53 -17.00 0.79 20.00
N TYR A 54 -17.55 -0.25 19.40
CA TYR A 54 -17.94 -0.29 18.01
C TYR A 54 -19.44 -0.04 17.95
N ILE A 55 -19.84 0.99 17.21
CA ILE A 55 -21.23 1.16 16.83
C ILE A 55 -21.42 0.40 15.54
N LYS A 56 -22.09 -0.75 15.58
CA LYS A 56 -22.39 -1.56 14.41
C LYS A 56 -23.81 -1.32 13.95
N PHE A 57 -24.05 -1.47 12.66
CA PHE A 57 -25.36 -1.32 12.07
C PHE A 57 -25.62 -2.35 10.95
N ASN A 58 -26.91 -2.55 10.71
CA ASN A 58 -27.46 -3.24 9.57
C ASN A 58 -28.60 -2.38 9.01
N ALA A 59 -28.56 -2.04 7.72
CA ALA A 59 -29.62 -1.29 7.05
C ALA A 59 -29.94 -1.92 5.69
N ASP A 60 -31.22 -1.93 5.33
CA ASP A 60 -31.70 -2.42 4.02
C ASP A 60 -31.59 -1.36 2.91
N THR A 61 -31.38 -0.11 3.30
CA THR A 61 -31.14 1.03 2.40
C THR A 61 -29.75 1.62 2.62
N GLU A 62 -29.25 2.32 1.60
CA GLU A 62 -28.03 3.11 1.72
C GLU A 62 -28.26 4.28 2.69
N ILE A 63 -27.23 4.63 3.46
CA ILE A 63 -27.26 5.71 4.45
C ILE A 63 -26.34 6.83 3.95
N ALA A 64 -26.90 8.02 3.76
CA ALA A 64 -26.15 9.22 3.42
C ALA A 64 -25.83 10.10 4.64
N ARG A 65 -26.73 10.10 5.64
CA ARG A 65 -26.58 10.93 6.84
C ARG A 65 -27.16 10.22 8.05
N PHE A 66 -26.51 10.35 9.20
CA PHE A 66 -27.01 9.83 10.45
C PHE A 66 -26.76 10.80 11.60
N GLN A 67 -27.60 10.71 12.62
CA GLN A 67 -27.39 11.33 13.91
C GLN A 67 -28.09 10.53 15.00
N PHE A 68 -27.50 10.53 16.18
CA PHE A 68 -28.04 9.90 17.37
C PHE A 68 -27.37 10.49 18.62
N THR A 69 -27.89 10.13 19.78
CA THR A 69 -27.38 10.54 21.09
C THR A 69 -26.93 9.32 21.86
N ILE A 70 -25.72 9.38 22.41
CA ILE A 70 -25.19 8.39 23.36
C ILE A 70 -25.34 9.01 24.75
N PRO A 71 -26.31 8.56 25.57
CA PRO A 71 -26.46 9.06 26.93
C PRO A 71 -25.36 8.51 27.83
N ASP A 72 -25.17 9.16 28.98
CA ASP A 72 -24.30 8.71 30.07
C ASP A 72 -22.81 8.57 29.73
N VAL A 73 -22.35 9.22 28.65
CA VAL A 73 -20.94 9.32 28.27
C VAL A 73 -20.49 10.77 28.40
N SER A 74 -19.42 11.02 29.16
CA SER A 74 -18.92 12.39 29.38
C SER A 74 -17.79 12.74 28.41
N ASN A 75 -16.98 11.74 28.04
CA ASN A 75 -15.87 11.92 27.10
C ASN A 75 -16.01 10.93 25.95
N ILE A 76 -16.11 11.46 24.74
CA ILE A 76 -16.17 10.68 23.51
C ILE A 76 -15.00 11.05 22.60
N SER A 77 -14.24 10.06 22.17
CA SER A 77 -13.13 10.23 21.22
C SER A 77 -13.39 9.38 19.99
N LEU A 78 -13.36 10.01 18.81
CA LEU A 78 -13.43 9.29 17.54
C LEU A 78 -12.06 8.66 17.25
N MET A 79 -12.03 7.34 17.08
CA MET A 79 -10.80 6.60 16.80
C MET A 79 -10.63 6.41 15.28
N THR A 80 -10.17 7.46 14.59
CA THR A 80 -10.03 7.46 13.11
C THR A 80 -8.83 6.69 12.59
N ASP A 81 -7.83 6.44 13.43
CA ASP A 81 -6.53 5.89 13.01
C ASP A 81 -6.42 4.38 13.26
N GLN A 82 -7.53 3.73 13.66
CA GLN A 82 -7.56 2.28 13.86
C GLN A 82 -8.04 1.58 12.59
N TYR A 83 -7.20 0.65 12.11
CA TYR A 83 -7.49 -0.21 10.98
C TYR A 83 -8.64 -1.16 11.33
N PHE A 84 -9.63 -1.25 10.44
CA PHE A 84 -10.77 -2.15 10.58
C PHE A 84 -10.49 -3.46 9.84
N ALA A 85 -10.92 -4.58 10.43
CA ALA A 85 -11.08 -5.82 9.68
C ALA A 85 -12.25 -5.62 8.70
N ILE A 86 -11.97 -5.73 7.41
CA ILE A 86 -12.99 -5.73 6.36
C ILE A 86 -13.62 -7.13 6.33
N ASP A 87 -14.96 -7.20 6.30
CA ASP A 87 -15.65 -8.48 6.07
C ASP A 87 -15.13 -9.07 4.74
N GLU A 88 -14.64 -10.32 4.79
CA GLU A 88 -14.00 -10.97 3.64
C GLU A 88 -14.98 -11.03 2.45
N PHE A 89 -14.52 -10.60 1.27
CA PHE A 89 -15.32 -10.65 0.05
C PHE A 89 -15.60 -12.11 -0.33
N ASN A 90 -16.85 -12.55 -0.19
CA ASN A 90 -17.30 -13.86 -0.67
C ASN A 90 -17.57 -13.79 -2.17
N TYR A 91 -16.53 -13.99 -2.97
CA TYR A 91 -16.63 -14.02 -4.42
C TYR A 91 -17.43 -15.24 -4.90
N THR A 92 -18.20 -15.06 -5.97
CA THR A 92 -19.03 -16.11 -6.57
C THR A 92 -18.41 -16.77 -7.80
N ASP A 93 -17.17 -16.36 -8.15
CA ASP A 93 -16.47 -16.73 -9.39
C ASP A 93 -17.25 -16.32 -10.67
N ASN A 94 -18.18 -15.37 -10.53
CA ASN A 94 -18.99 -14.86 -11.62
C ASN A 94 -18.82 -13.36 -11.73
N TYR A 95 -18.14 -12.93 -12.81
CA TYR A 95 -17.87 -11.52 -13.08
C TYR A 95 -19.14 -10.64 -13.02
N ASP A 96 -20.27 -11.09 -13.56
CA ASP A 96 -21.47 -10.23 -13.62
C ASP A 96 -22.15 -10.06 -12.25
N ASP A 97 -22.04 -11.06 -11.37
CA ASP A 97 -22.59 -11.02 -10.01
C ASP A 97 -21.64 -10.23 -9.07
N ASP A 98 -20.34 -10.42 -9.23
CA ASP A 98 -19.30 -9.81 -8.39
C ASP A 98 -19.01 -8.34 -8.78
N LYS A 99 -19.26 -7.97 -10.05
CA LYS A 99 -18.98 -6.63 -10.59
C LYS A 99 -19.74 -5.51 -9.87
N SER A 100 -20.99 -5.73 -9.45
CA SER A 100 -21.73 -4.65 -8.78
C SER A 100 -21.18 -4.30 -7.41
N GLU A 101 -20.50 -5.23 -6.75
CA GLU A 101 -19.79 -5.00 -5.49
C GLU A 101 -18.50 -4.19 -5.70
N CYS A 102 -17.90 -4.28 -6.89
CA CYS A 102 -16.72 -3.49 -7.28
C CYS A 102 -17.07 -2.13 -7.91
N GLU A 103 -18.21 -2.01 -8.60
CA GLU A 103 -18.52 -0.86 -9.47
C GLU A 103 -19.59 0.11 -8.94
N LYS A 104 -20.34 -0.22 -7.89
CA LYS A 104 -21.34 0.70 -7.29
C LYS A 104 -20.74 1.87 -6.49
N GLY A 105 -19.47 2.23 -6.71
CA GLY A 105 -18.79 3.36 -6.08
C GLY A 105 -18.76 4.64 -6.93
N SER A 106 -19.76 4.88 -7.78
CA SER A 106 -19.70 5.90 -8.84
C SER A 106 -20.03 7.34 -8.42
N ALA A 107 -20.27 7.63 -7.14
CA ALA A 107 -20.48 9.01 -6.70
C ALA A 107 -19.22 9.72 -6.16
N LEU A 108 -18.14 8.99 -5.82
CA LEU A 108 -17.00 9.58 -5.07
C LEU A 108 -15.58 9.13 -5.48
N GLY A 109 -15.38 8.53 -6.66
CA GLY A 109 -14.02 8.20 -7.13
C GLY A 109 -13.51 6.86 -6.61
N GLY A 110 -14.27 5.79 -6.88
CA GLY A 110 -13.99 4.46 -6.34
C GLY A 110 -14.29 4.39 -4.85
N TYR A 111 -14.46 3.19 -4.29
CA TYR A 111 -14.61 3.01 -2.84
C TYR A 111 -13.31 3.31 -2.06
N GLY A 112 -12.36 4.09 -2.61
CA GLY A 112 -11.11 4.46 -1.93
C GLY A 112 -10.27 3.29 -1.40
N GLY A 113 -10.42 2.08 -1.96
CA GLY A 113 -9.76 0.86 -1.45
C GLY A 113 -10.51 0.12 -0.32
N ILE A 114 -11.77 0.49 0.01
CA ILE A 114 -12.55 -0.14 1.09
C ILE A 114 -12.89 -1.62 0.81
N TYR A 115 -13.03 -2.01 -0.46
CA TYR A 115 -13.14 -3.41 -0.87
C TYR A 115 -11.96 -3.78 -1.75
N GLU A 116 -10.76 -3.80 -1.18
CA GLU A 116 -9.70 -4.58 -1.78
C GLU A 116 -9.96 -6.08 -1.47
N PRO A 117 -10.25 -6.94 -2.46
CA PRO A 117 -10.63 -8.33 -2.22
C PRO A 117 -9.45 -9.12 -1.64
N ALA A 118 -9.40 -9.35 -0.32
CA ALA A 118 -8.40 -10.19 0.39
C ALA A 118 -6.92 -10.04 -0.06
N GLY A 119 -6.61 -8.94 -0.73
CA GLY A 119 -5.44 -8.77 -1.59
C GLY A 119 -5.13 -7.29 -1.82
N GLY A 120 -5.60 -6.48 -0.88
CA GLY A 120 -5.37 -5.06 -0.86
C GLY A 120 -3.94 -4.68 -0.53
N ILE A 121 -3.41 -3.71 -1.26
CA ILE A 121 -2.10 -3.18 -0.95
C ILE A 121 -2.32 -2.06 0.07
N SER A 122 -2.13 -2.39 1.34
CA SER A 122 -1.91 -1.39 2.38
C SER A 122 -0.39 -1.17 2.53
N PRO A 123 0.21 -0.20 1.81
CA PRO A 123 1.63 0.03 1.88
C PRO A 123 1.96 0.67 3.24
N ASN A 124 2.42 -0.14 4.19
CA ASN A 124 3.04 0.39 5.40
C ASN A 124 4.48 0.77 5.08
N LEU A 125 4.90 1.96 5.53
CA LEU A 125 6.29 2.38 5.39
C LEU A 125 7.18 1.43 6.19
N LEU A 126 8.03 0.67 5.50
CA LEU A 126 8.99 -0.23 6.13
C LEU A 126 10.28 0.50 6.53
N LEU A 127 10.78 1.36 5.63
CA LEU A 127 12.06 2.06 5.78
C LEU A 127 12.07 3.31 4.90
N GLU A 128 12.75 4.35 5.38
CA GLU A 128 13.17 5.54 4.63
C GLU A 128 14.63 5.87 5.01
N PHE A 129 15.45 6.29 4.05
CA PHE A 129 16.81 6.75 4.30
C PHE A 129 17.27 7.75 3.24
N ASP A 130 18.19 8.62 3.64
CA ASP A 130 18.79 9.62 2.75
C ASP A 130 19.79 8.98 1.78
N THR A 131 19.80 9.49 0.54
CA THR A 131 20.81 9.14 -0.46
C THR A 131 21.82 10.27 -0.64
N PRO A 132 23.09 9.97 -0.98
CA PRO A 132 24.13 10.99 -1.14
C PRO A 132 23.96 11.86 -2.40
N GLY A 133 22.97 11.54 -3.25
CA GLY A 133 22.65 12.26 -4.48
C GLY A 133 21.21 11.99 -4.93
N GLU A 134 20.82 12.64 -6.02
CA GLU A 134 19.52 12.45 -6.65
C GLU A 134 19.42 11.06 -7.27
N ILE A 135 18.24 10.46 -7.13
CA ILE A 135 17.94 9.09 -7.55
C ILE A 135 17.42 9.12 -8.99
N ASN A 136 18.12 8.43 -9.89
CA ASN A 136 17.69 8.25 -11.27
C ASN A 136 16.88 6.95 -11.45
N SER A 137 17.27 5.89 -10.75
CA SER A 137 16.65 4.57 -10.86
C SER A 137 16.72 3.79 -9.56
N VAL A 138 15.76 2.88 -9.36
CA VAL A 138 15.70 1.96 -8.22
C VAL A 138 15.36 0.57 -8.74
N TYR A 139 16.12 -0.42 -8.30
CA TYR A 139 15.80 -1.83 -8.49
C TYR A 139 15.84 -2.52 -7.13
N SER A 140 14.85 -3.37 -6.85
CA SER A 140 14.79 -4.13 -5.60
C SER A 140 14.63 -5.61 -5.92
N VAL A 141 15.44 -6.44 -5.27
CA VAL A 141 15.31 -7.90 -5.33
C VAL A 141 15.68 -8.48 -3.97
N ASN A 142 14.83 -9.38 -3.48
CA ASN A 142 14.91 -9.91 -2.12
C ASN A 142 14.93 -8.77 -1.07
N HIS A 143 16.01 -8.69 -0.30
CA HIS A 143 16.23 -7.64 0.71
C HIS A 143 17.35 -6.67 0.31
N SER A 144 17.63 -6.56 -0.99
CA SER A 144 18.65 -5.67 -1.55
C SER A 144 18.02 -4.62 -2.43
N ILE A 145 18.32 -3.36 -2.14
CA ILE A 145 17.87 -2.18 -2.87
C ILE A 145 19.10 -1.60 -3.58
N PHE A 146 18.98 -1.44 -4.89
CA PHE A 146 20.00 -0.89 -5.77
C PHE A 146 19.52 0.45 -6.30
N THR A 147 20.18 1.52 -5.90
CA THR A 147 19.76 2.89 -6.22
C THR A 147 20.79 3.53 -7.14
N GLY A 148 20.43 3.73 -8.40
CA GLY A 148 21.25 4.44 -9.38
C GLY A 148 21.20 5.95 -9.14
N LEU A 149 22.36 6.56 -8.94
CA LEU A 149 22.48 7.97 -8.55
C LEU A 149 23.04 8.83 -9.69
N SER A 150 22.61 10.09 -9.71
CA SER A 150 23.11 11.11 -10.64
C SER A 150 24.41 11.75 -10.17
N ASN A 151 24.99 12.62 -11.01
CA ASN A 151 26.16 13.45 -10.70
C ASN A 151 27.39 12.65 -10.26
N SER A 152 27.71 11.56 -10.96
CA SER A 152 28.89 10.72 -10.69
C SER A 152 28.89 10.03 -9.31
N ASN A 153 27.72 9.91 -8.66
CA ASN A 153 27.60 9.25 -7.36
C ASN A 153 27.48 7.72 -7.45
N GLY A 154 27.39 7.16 -8.66
CA GLY A 154 27.42 5.72 -8.89
C GLY A 154 26.14 5.01 -8.47
N LEU A 155 26.31 3.84 -7.85
CA LEU A 155 25.24 2.98 -7.38
C LEU A 155 25.32 2.85 -5.86
N LEU A 156 24.26 3.18 -5.14
CA LEU A 156 24.13 2.87 -3.73
C LEU A 156 23.43 1.52 -3.58
N VAL A 157 24.12 0.54 -3.00
CA VAL A 157 23.54 -0.74 -2.60
C VAL A 157 23.16 -0.66 -1.14
N THR A 158 21.93 -1.03 -0.80
CA THR A 158 21.43 -1.08 0.57
C THR A 158 20.76 -2.42 0.82
N ASN A 159 21.30 -3.21 1.75
CA ASN A 159 20.67 -4.45 2.20
C ASN A 159 19.95 -4.21 3.53
N ILE A 160 18.75 -4.76 3.65
CA ILE A 160 17.88 -4.61 4.82
C ILE A 160 17.53 -5.97 5.42
N ASN A 161 17.07 -5.99 6.66
CA ASN A 161 16.38 -7.14 7.25
C ASN A 161 14.87 -7.07 6.99
N GLU A 162 14.15 -8.16 7.30
CA GLU A 162 12.67 -8.24 7.24
C GLU A 162 11.95 -7.14 8.03
N ASN A 163 12.58 -6.63 9.09
CA ASN A 163 12.04 -5.55 9.91
C ASN A 163 12.38 -4.13 9.40
N GLY A 164 12.98 -4.01 8.22
CA GLY A 164 13.38 -2.74 7.62
C GLY A 164 14.72 -2.17 8.11
N SER A 165 15.40 -2.80 9.07
CA SER A 165 16.72 -2.32 9.53
C SER A 165 17.80 -2.49 8.45
N ILE A 166 18.58 -1.43 8.18
CA ILE A 166 19.73 -1.49 7.25
C ILE A 166 20.86 -2.29 7.90
N ILE A 167 21.32 -3.34 7.23
CA ILE A 167 22.43 -4.21 7.67
C ILE A 167 23.72 -3.99 6.89
N TYR A 168 23.63 -3.45 5.68
CA TYR A 168 24.78 -3.17 4.85
C TYR A 168 24.43 -2.06 3.86
N GLN A 169 25.39 -1.18 3.61
CA GLN A 169 25.26 -0.11 2.65
C GLN A 169 26.63 0.24 2.05
N GLU A 170 26.74 0.27 0.73
CA GLU A 170 27.99 0.56 0.02
C GLU A 170 27.72 1.32 -1.29
N ASN A 171 28.61 2.25 -1.64
CA ASN A 171 28.61 2.91 -2.94
C ASN A 171 29.57 2.21 -3.89
N LEU A 172 29.05 1.79 -5.04
CA LEU A 172 29.79 1.21 -6.15
C LEU A 172 29.79 2.17 -7.34
N ALA A 173 30.65 1.91 -8.34
CA ALA A 173 30.71 2.68 -9.59
C ALA A 173 30.81 4.21 -9.39
N GLN A 174 31.47 4.65 -8.32
CA GLN A 174 31.68 6.07 -8.08
C GLN A 174 32.49 6.69 -9.23
N GLY A 175 32.06 7.86 -9.70
CA GLY A 175 32.55 8.48 -10.93
C GLY A 175 31.55 8.41 -12.08
N TYR A 176 30.60 7.47 -12.04
CA TYR A 176 29.56 7.32 -13.06
C TYR A 176 28.20 7.84 -12.58
N SER A 177 27.41 8.41 -13.49
CA SER A 177 25.99 8.64 -13.26
C SER A 177 25.23 7.42 -13.77
N VAL A 178 24.42 6.80 -12.92
CA VAL A 178 23.71 5.56 -13.28
C VAL A 178 22.29 5.93 -13.70
N ASN A 179 21.97 5.69 -14.97
CA ASN A 179 20.66 6.00 -15.57
C ASN A 179 19.63 4.90 -15.29
N ASP A 180 20.05 3.63 -15.33
CA ASP A 180 19.19 2.47 -15.06
C ASP A 180 20.01 1.36 -14.37
N VAL A 181 19.31 0.57 -13.57
CA VAL A 181 19.86 -0.59 -12.87
C VAL A 181 18.97 -1.78 -13.15
N PHE A 182 19.57 -2.91 -13.48
CA PHE A 182 18.84 -4.16 -13.61
C PHE A 182 19.63 -5.31 -13.04
N VAL A 183 18.94 -6.19 -12.32
CA VAL A 183 19.54 -7.40 -11.74
C VAL A 183 18.86 -8.62 -12.35
N ASN A 184 19.66 -9.58 -12.82
CA ASN A 184 19.19 -10.90 -13.24
C ASN A 184 20.09 -11.95 -12.61
N ASP A 185 19.54 -12.75 -11.70
CA ASP A 185 20.28 -13.66 -10.83
C ASP A 185 21.45 -12.95 -10.12
N ASN A 186 22.68 -13.32 -10.46
CA ASN A 186 23.91 -12.78 -9.88
C ASN A 186 24.48 -11.61 -10.70
N LEU A 187 23.90 -11.27 -11.85
CA LEU A 187 24.41 -10.20 -12.71
C LEU A 187 23.68 -8.90 -12.45
N ILE A 188 24.45 -7.85 -12.19
CA ILE A 188 23.95 -6.47 -12.07
C ILE A 188 24.45 -5.71 -13.29
N GLY A 189 23.52 -5.17 -14.08
CA GLY A 189 23.80 -4.27 -15.17
C GLY A 189 23.50 -2.83 -14.77
N LEU A 190 24.43 -1.92 -15.08
CA LEU A 190 24.28 -0.48 -14.90
C LEU A 190 24.38 0.21 -16.25
N ALA A 191 23.39 0.99 -16.64
CA ALA A 191 23.50 1.93 -17.76
C ALA A 191 24.12 3.24 -17.25
N VAL A 192 25.27 3.65 -17.79
CA VAL A 192 26.07 4.78 -17.27
C VAL A 192 26.28 5.90 -18.30
N GLY A 193 25.30 6.13 -19.17
CA GLY A 193 25.32 7.23 -20.14
C GLY A 193 26.39 7.05 -21.21
N HIS A 194 27.18 8.10 -21.49
CA HIS A 194 28.25 8.06 -22.51
C HIS A 194 29.31 6.99 -22.24
N ASP A 195 29.39 6.50 -21.01
CA ASP A 195 30.32 5.45 -20.67
C ASP A 195 29.78 4.03 -20.97
N GLY A 196 28.60 3.91 -21.57
CA GLY A 196 27.99 2.64 -21.95
C GLY A 196 27.38 1.93 -20.75
N ALA A 197 27.73 0.66 -20.54
CA ALA A 197 27.23 -0.13 -19.42
C ALA A 197 28.31 -0.83 -18.61
N LEU A 198 28.10 -0.96 -17.30
CA LEU A 198 28.96 -1.73 -16.38
C LEU A 198 28.24 -3.01 -15.95
N ILE A 199 28.96 -4.12 -15.96
CA ILE A 199 28.43 -5.43 -15.53
C ILE A 199 29.18 -5.91 -14.30
N TYR A 200 28.44 -6.10 -13.20
CA TYR A 200 28.93 -6.66 -11.95
C TYR A 200 28.38 -8.06 -11.74
N ASP A 201 29.20 -8.90 -11.08
CA ASP A 201 28.80 -10.18 -10.50
C ASP A 201 28.60 -9.98 -9.01
N TRP A 202 27.48 -10.49 -8.51
CA TRP A 202 26.98 -10.33 -7.15
C TRP A 202 26.78 -11.69 -6.51
N ASP A 203 27.25 -11.84 -5.28
CA ASP A 203 27.10 -13.09 -4.51
C ASP A 203 25.72 -13.27 -3.86
N GLY A 204 24.78 -12.35 -4.09
CA GLY A 204 23.49 -12.32 -3.40
C GLY A 204 23.53 -11.64 -2.03
N ASN A 205 24.68 -11.08 -1.63
CA ASN A 205 24.85 -10.38 -0.36
C ASN A 205 25.72 -9.12 -0.48
N THR A 206 27.00 -9.17 -0.08
CA THR A 206 27.89 -8.00 0.06
C THR A 206 29.13 -8.05 -0.84
N SER A 207 29.23 -9.01 -1.76
CA SER A 207 30.37 -9.09 -2.68
C SER A 207 29.96 -8.69 -4.09
N PHE A 208 30.66 -7.69 -4.62
CA PHE A 208 30.40 -7.12 -5.95
C PHE A 208 31.70 -7.06 -6.75
N ILE A 209 31.76 -7.77 -7.87
CA ILE A 209 32.96 -7.85 -8.71
C ILE A 209 32.62 -7.31 -10.10
N LEU A 210 33.27 -6.22 -10.52
CA LEU A 210 33.14 -5.72 -11.89
C LEU A 210 33.70 -6.76 -12.87
N LYS A 211 32.83 -7.29 -13.73
CA LYS A 211 33.18 -8.29 -14.75
C LYS A 211 33.62 -7.68 -16.05
N GLY A 212 33.08 -6.51 -16.38
CA GLY A 212 33.43 -5.82 -17.60
C GLY A 212 32.60 -4.58 -17.84
N ARG A 213 32.93 -3.93 -18.94
CA ARG A 213 32.27 -2.76 -19.48
C ARG A 213 31.86 -3.05 -20.92
N LEU A 214 30.66 -2.64 -21.28
CA LEU A 214 30.16 -2.65 -22.64
C LEU A 214 30.17 -1.22 -23.14
N GLU A 215 30.99 -0.96 -24.16
CA GLU A 215 31.07 0.34 -24.81
C GLU A 215 29.92 0.45 -25.81
N THR A 216 29.07 1.47 -25.64
CA THR A 216 27.94 1.78 -26.50
C THR A 216 27.87 3.29 -26.71
N SER A 217 26.94 3.79 -27.52
CA SER A 217 26.55 5.21 -27.43
C SER A 217 25.82 5.48 -26.10
N TYR A 218 25.31 6.70 -25.89
CA TYR A 218 24.74 7.09 -24.59
C TYR A 218 23.69 6.09 -24.07
N ALA A 219 24.05 5.31 -23.04
CA ALA A 219 23.20 4.26 -22.48
C ALA A 219 22.15 4.84 -21.54
N ASN A 220 20.88 4.64 -21.89
CA ASN A 220 19.72 5.12 -21.13
C ASN A 220 19.14 4.04 -20.23
N ALA A 221 19.02 2.81 -20.71
CA ALA A 221 18.42 1.71 -19.98
C ALA A 221 19.13 0.38 -20.27
N ILE A 222 19.04 -0.57 -19.33
CA ILE A 222 19.63 -1.90 -19.47
C ILE A 222 18.65 -2.98 -19.02
N LYS A 223 18.60 -4.09 -19.76
CA LYS A 223 17.86 -5.30 -19.39
C LYS A 223 18.71 -6.51 -19.67
N ILE A 224 18.64 -7.51 -18.80
CA ILE A 224 19.41 -8.74 -18.91
C ILE A 224 18.41 -9.90 -18.98
N ASN A 225 18.55 -10.76 -19.97
CA ASN A 225 17.76 -11.98 -20.10
C ASN A 225 18.69 -13.14 -20.46
N ASP A 226 18.81 -14.09 -19.54
CA ASP A 226 19.79 -15.18 -19.61
C ASP A 226 21.21 -14.66 -19.90
N ASN A 227 21.74 -14.96 -21.09
CA ASN A 227 23.08 -14.59 -21.55
C ASN A 227 23.08 -13.37 -22.50
N VAL A 228 21.96 -12.69 -22.65
CA VAL A 228 21.82 -11.54 -23.55
C VAL A 228 21.57 -10.29 -22.72
N ILE A 229 22.37 -9.26 -22.99
CA ILE A 229 22.26 -7.93 -22.38
C ILE A 229 21.75 -7.01 -23.47
N TYR A 230 20.62 -6.35 -23.22
CA TYR A 230 20.04 -5.35 -24.09
C TYR A 230 20.29 -3.97 -23.50
N ILE A 231 20.86 -3.06 -24.28
CA ILE A 231 21.12 -1.69 -23.87
C ILE A 231 20.34 -0.77 -24.80
N ALA A 232 19.44 0.03 -24.22
CA ALA A 232 18.78 1.10 -24.95
C ALA A 232 19.70 2.32 -24.96
N THR A 233 20.16 2.72 -26.14
CA THR A 233 21.09 3.83 -26.36
C THR A 233 20.41 4.97 -27.12
N GLU A 234 21.12 6.07 -27.33
CA GLU A 234 20.63 7.15 -28.21
C GLU A 234 20.50 6.74 -29.68
N ASP A 235 21.22 5.69 -30.11
CA ASP A 235 21.22 5.19 -31.49
C ASP A 235 20.28 3.99 -31.71
N GLY A 236 19.66 3.45 -30.66
CA GLY A 236 18.73 2.33 -30.76
C GLY A 236 18.89 1.32 -29.63
N ILE A 237 18.73 0.03 -29.96
CA ILE A 237 19.01 -1.07 -29.04
C ILE A 237 20.26 -1.77 -29.52
N GLU A 238 21.23 -1.90 -28.63
CA GLU A 238 22.48 -2.65 -28.82
C GLU A 238 22.48 -3.94 -27.98
#